data_AF-A0A3D2IDN7-F1
#
_entry.id   AF-A0A3D2IDN7-F1
#
_cell.length_a   1.000
_cell.length_b   1.000
_cell.length_c   1.000
_cell.angle_alpha   90.00
_cell.angle_beta   90.00
_cell.angle_gamma   90.00
#
_symmetry.space_group_name_H-M   'P 1'
#
loop_
_entity.id
_entity.type
_entity.pdbx_description
1 polymer ?
#
loop_
_entity_poly.entity_id
_entity_poly.type
_entity_poly.pdbx_seq_one_letter_code
_entity_poly.pdbx_strand_id
1 'polypeptide(L)' 'NLIWIEDRDISVKPSQIISSPRVGVDYAGEDAKLPWRFRIKGNKFTSPAK' A
#
# COMPACT_ATOMS: atom_id res chain seq x y z
N ASN A 1 12.92 -23.74 -7.39
CA ASN A 1 11.97 -23.07 -6.46
C ASN A 1 10.80 -22.52 -7.27
N LEU A 2 9.57 -22.89 -6.91
CA LEU A 2 8.33 -22.42 -7.55
C LEU A 2 7.75 -21.27 -6.75
N ILE A 3 7.47 -20.13 -7.39
CA ILE A 3 6.84 -18.93 -6.81
C ILE A 3 5.73 -18.48 -7.77
N TRP A 4 4.55 -18.17 -7.25
CA TRP A 4 3.39 -17.79 -8.03
C TRP A 4 2.42 -16.92 -7.21
N ILE A 5 1.47 -16.26 -7.88
CA ILE A 5 0.40 -15.45 -7.27
C ILE A 5 -0.94 -16.06 -7.71
N GLU A 6 -1.89 -16.22 -6.79
CA GLU A 6 -3.28 -16.59 -7.09
C GLU A 6 -4.21 -15.39 -7.10
N ASP A 7 -5.25 -15.49 -7.91
CA ASP A 7 -6.50 -14.80 -7.66
C ASP A 7 -7.34 -15.59 -6.64
N ARG A 8 -7.79 -14.93 -5.58
CA ARG A 8 -8.61 -15.49 -4.51
C ARG A 8 -10.07 -15.02 -4.57
N ASP A 9 -10.46 -14.35 -5.66
CA ASP A 9 -11.79 -13.77 -5.85
C ASP A 9 -12.18 -12.77 -4.73
N ILE A 10 -11.19 -12.00 -4.26
CA ILE A 10 -11.37 -11.00 -3.20
C ILE A 10 -11.67 -9.66 -3.84
N SER A 11 -12.89 -9.15 -3.67
CA SER A 11 -13.26 -7.79 -4.05
C SER A 11 -13.04 -6.79 -2.92
N VAL A 12 -12.20 -5.78 -3.16
CA VAL A 12 -11.91 -4.70 -2.21
C VAL A 12 -12.63 -3.42 -2.65
N LYS A 13 -13.50 -2.87 -1.80
CA LYS A 13 -14.17 -1.60 -2.11
C LYS A 13 -13.18 -0.44 -2.07
N PRO A 14 -13.35 0.60 -2.90
CA PRO A 14 -12.51 1.80 -2.84
C PRO A 14 -12.46 2.44 -1.45
N SER A 15 -13.58 2.42 -0.70
CA SER A 15 -13.66 2.95 0.68
C SER A 15 -12.82 2.18 1.70
N GLN A 16 -12.34 0.99 1.35
CA GLN A 16 -11.45 0.17 2.18
C GLN A 16 -9.98 0.39 1.83
N ILE A 17 -9.67 1.17 0.79
CA ILE A 17 -8.30 1.44 0.34
C ILE A 17 -7.87 2.81 0.89
N ILE A 18 -6.74 2.84 1.59
CA ILE A 18 -6.08 4.07 2.03
C ILE A 18 -4.92 4.34 1.07
N SER A 19 -4.89 5.54 0.51
CA SER A 19 -3.75 6.08 -0.23
C SER A 19 -2.95 7.05 0.66
N SER A 20 -1.63 6.89 0.71
CA SER A 20 -0.75 7.76 1.50
C SER A 20 0.62 7.90 0.84
N PRO A 21 1.49 8.83 1.30
CA PRO A 21 2.89 8.85 0.92
C PRO A 21 3.58 7.49 1.09
N ARG A 22 4.60 7.26 0.25
CA ARG A 22 5.49 6.08 0.33
C ARG A 22 6.44 6.25 1.52
N VAL A 23 6.95 5.14 2.02
CA VAL A 23 7.85 5.11 3.19
C VAL A 23 9.31 5.10 2.70
N GLY A 24 10.18 5.90 3.32
CA GLY A 24 11.62 5.91 3.02
C GLY A 24 11.99 6.54 1.67
N VAL A 25 11.20 7.49 1.15
CA VAL A 25 11.43 8.15 -0.14
C VAL A 25 11.61 9.67 -0.02
N ASP A 26 12.04 10.17 1.13
CA ASP A 26 12.18 11.62 1.37
C ASP A 26 13.15 12.31 0.40
N TYR A 27 14.07 11.55 -0.19
CA TYR A 27 14.97 12.01 -1.24
C TYR A 27 14.26 12.41 -2.54
N ALA A 28 12.99 12.05 -2.72
CA ALA A 28 12.22 12.32 -3.94
C ALA A 28 11.63 13.73 -4.01
N GLY A 29 11.95 14.62 -3.06
CA GLY A 29 11.47 16.01 -3.05
C GLY A 29 9.94 16.08 -3.04
N GLU A 30 9.34 16.83 -3.96
CA GLU A 30 7.88 16.97 -4.03
C GLU A 30 7.16 15.64 -4.30
N ASP A 31 7.81 14.71 -5.02
CA ASP A 31 7.24 13.40 -5.32
C ASP A 31 7.17 12.47 -4.10
N ALA A 32 7.87 12.81 -3.01
CA ALA A 32 7.74 12.08 -1.74
C ALA A 32 6.32 12.20 -1.16
N LYS A 33 5.61 13.30 -1.47
CA LYS A 33 4.26 13.59 -0.96
C LYS A 33 3.15 12.89 -1.75
N LEU A 34 3.47 12.29 -2.89
CA LEU A 34 2.48 11.64 -3.75
C LEU A 34 1.85 10.42 -3.06
N PRO A 35 0.52 10.21 -3.20
CA PRO A 35 -0.23 9.20 -2.45
C PRO A 35 -0.13 7.79 -3.06
N TRP A 36 1.09 7.32 -3.32
CA TRP A 36 1.38 6.08 -4.06
C TRP A 36 1.62 4.85 -3.19
N ARG A 37 1.21 4.89 -1.92
CA ARG A 37 1.17 3.72 -1.04
C ARG A 37 -0.27 3.37 -0.73
N PHE A 38 -0.71 2.21 -1.22
CA PHE A 38 -2.07 1.71 -1.06
C PHE A 38 -2.13 0.61 0.01
N ARG A 39 -3.13 0.68 0.89
CA ARG A 39 -3.28 -0.26 2.02
C ARG A 39 -4.75 -0.54 2.30
N ILE A 40 -5.03 -1.70 2.87
CA ILE A 40 -6.36 -2.02 3.39
C ILE A 40 -6.57 -1.33 4.75
N LYS A 41 -7.64 -0.55 4.86
CA LYS A 41 -8.04 0.16 6.09
C LYS A 41 -8.23 -0.82 7.24
N GLY A 42 -7.57 -0.56 8.37
CA GLY A 42 -7.66 -1.39 9.58
C GLY A 42 -6.94 -2.73 9.51
N ASN A 43 -6.18 -3.03 8.45
CA ASN A 43 -5.47 -4.31 8.34
C ASN A 43 -4.25 -4.36 9.28
N LYS A 44 -4.28 -5.29 10.24
CA LYS A 44 -3.23 -5.54 11.25
C LYS A 44 -1.87 -5.96 10.68
N PHE A 45 -1.83 -6.44 9.45
CA PHE A 45 -0.60 -6.90 8.77
C PHE A 45 0.10 -5.78 7.99
N THR A 46 -0.37 -4.55 8.13
CA THR A 46 0.21 -3.38 7.47
C THR A 46 1.51 -2.96 8.18
N SER A 47 2.59 -2.78 7.42
CA SER A 47 3.82 -2.22 7.96
C SER A 47 3.63 -0.77 8.47
N PRO A 48 4.29 -0.38 9.58
CA PRO A 48 4.27 1.00 10.04
C PRO A 48 4.76 1.97 8.96
N ALA A 49 4.17 3.17 8.90
CA ALA A 49 4.78 4.29 8.20
C ALA A 49 5.70 5.00 9.20
N LYS A 50 6.98 4.62 9.19
CA LYS A 50 8.04 5.22 10.00
C LYS A 50 9.13 5.73 9.08
#